data_AF-A0A957YW89-F1
#
_entry.id   AF-A0A957YW89-F1
#
_cell.length_a   1.000
_cell.length_b   1.000
_cell.length_c   1.000
_cell.angle_alpha   90.00
_cell.angle_beta   90.00
_cell.angle_gamma   90.00
#
_symmetry.space_group_name_H-M   'P 1'
#
loop_
_entity.id
_entity.type
_entity.pdbx_description
1 polymer ?
#
loop_
_entity_poly.entity_id
_entity_poly.type
_entity_poly.pdbx_seq_one_letter_code
_entity_poly.pdbx_strand_id
1 'polypeptide(L)'
;MAHQTLRVLDPRGYPPQVNPLTMAPRLDTLAGKTVYLVDVRFDDGDLLLLQMQAWFAEHMPTVHTVFKRKAGVYMEDDEPLFQEIAERGDAMIMAVGH
;
A
#
# COMPACT_ATOMS: atom_id res chain seq x y z
N MET A 1 -27.34 48.53 -33.10
CA MET A 1 -26.78 48.38 -31.73
C MET A 1 -25.90 47.15 -31.72
N ALA A 2 -24.59 47.30 -31.55
CA ALA A 2 -23.68 46.15 -31.47
C ALA A 2 -23.84 45.48 -30.10
N HIS A 3 -24.02 44.16 -30.09
CA HIS A 3 -24.19 43.41 -28.85
C HIS A 3 -22.81 43.19 -28.18
N GLN A 4 -22.70 43.54 -26.91
CA GLN A 4 -21.46 43.38 -26.14
C GLN A 4 -21.53 42.04 -25.41
N THR A 5 -20.58 41.14 -25.69
CA THR A 5 -20.47 39.84 -25.00
C THR A 5 -19.53 39.95 -23.80
N LEU A 6 -19.93 39.35 -22.69
CA LEU A 6 -19.11 39.17 -21.50
C LEU A 6 -18.59 37.74 -21.44
N ARG A 7 -17.30 37.58 -21.11
CA ARG A 7 -16.74 36.26 -20.81
C ARG A 7 -17.07 35.90 -19.36
N VAL A 8 -17.89 34.87 -19.18
CA VAL A 8 -18.25 34.33 -17.86
C VAL A 8 -17.52 33.00 -17.69
N LEU A 9 -16.94 32.78 -16.50
CA LEU A 9 -16.33 31.50 -16.12
C LEU A 9 -17.33 30.69 -15.30
N ASP A 10 -17.40 29.39 -15.53
CA ASP A 10 -18.20 28.49 -14.71
C ASP A 10 -17.46 28.24 -13.38
N PRO A 11 -18.03 28.62 -12.21
CA PRO A 11 -17.37 28.43 -10.92
C PRO A 11 -17.20 26.96 -10.54
N ARG A 12 -17.87 26.02 -11.24
CA ARG A 12 -17.70 24.57 -11.03
C ARG A 12 -16.37 24.06 -11.58
N GLY A 13 -15.71 24.83 -12.47
CA GLY A 13 -14.50 24.39 -13.16
C GLY A 13 -14.72 23.11 -13.97
N TYR A 14 -13.63 22.42 -14.29
CA TYR A 14 -13.65 21.07 -14.82
C TYR A 14 -12.90 20.18 -13.83
N PRO A 15 -13.45 19.02 -13.43
CA PRO A 15 -12.70 18.09 -12.59
C PRO A 15 -11.40 17.70 -13.31
N PRO A 16 -10.30 17.50 -12.57
CA PRO A 16 -9.06 17.03 -13.17
C PRO A 16 -9.30 15.71 -13.90
N GLN A 17 -8.57 15.47 -14.98
CA GLN A 17 -8.57 14.15 -15.60
C GLN A 17 -7.98 13.15 -14.60
N VAL A 18 -8.81 12.23 -14.13
CA VAL A 18 -8.40 11.13 -13.25
C VAL A 18 -8.11 9.92 -14.13
N ASN A 19 -6.86 9.48 -14.13
CA ASN A 19 -6.50 8.19 -14.73
C ASN A 19 -6.75 7.09 -13.70
N PRO A 20 -7.66 6.14 -13.94
CA PRO A 20 -7.89 5.05 -13.01
C PRO A 20 -6.63 4.18 -12.92
N LEU A 21 -6.13 3.98 -11.70
CA LEU A 21 -5.09 3.00 -11.43
C LEU A 21 -5.75 1.64 -11.21
N THR A 22 -5.24 0.61 -11.88
CA THR A 22 -5.66 -0.76 -11.63
C THR A 22 -5.03 -1.26 -10.34
N MET A 23 -5.76 -2.07 -9.57
CA MET A 23 -5.18 -2.81 -8.46
C MET A 23 -4.04 -3.71 -8.94
N ALA A 24 -3.09 -4.00 -8.06
CA ALA A 24 -2.07 -5.00 -8.33
C ALA A 24 -2.71 -6.34 -8.73
N PRO A 25 -2.17 -7.07 -9.72
CA PRO A 25 -2.66 -8.39 -10.06
C PRO A 25 -2.65 -9.31 -8.83
N ARG A 26 -3.70 -10.11 -8.68
CA ARG A 26 -3.75 -11.11 -7.61
C ARG A 26 -2.75 -12.23 -7.92
N LEU A 27 -2.01 -12.65 -6.90
CA LEU A 27 -1.20 -13.87 -6.97
C LEU A 27 -2.10 -15.11 -6.94
N ASP A 28 -1.80 -16.10 -7.78
CA ASP A 28 -2.52 -17.38 -7.78
C ASP A 28 -2.26 -18.22 -6.52
N THR A 29 -1.07 -18.05 -5.92
CA THR A 29 -0.63 -18.76 -4.71
C THR A 29 0.45 -17.97 -3.97
N LEU A 30 0.59 -18.23 -2.67
CA LEU A 30 1.71 -17.72 -1.85
C LEU A 30 2.87 -18.73 -1.74
N ALA A 31 2.72 -19.97 -2.20
CA ALA A 31 3.78 -20.96 -2.11
C ALA A 31 5.04 -20.51 -2.86
N GLY A 32 6.19 -20.50 -2.17
CA GLY A 32 7.47 -20.03 -2.71
C GLY A 32 7.57 -18.51 -2.87
N LYS A 33 6.61 -17.74 -2.36
CA LYS A 33 6.56 -16.27 -2.47
C LYS A 33 7.16 -15.58 -1.26
N THR A 34 7.67 -14.37 -1.48
CA THR A 34 8.14 -13.46 -0.44
C THR A 34 7.02 -12.51 -0.02
N VAL A 35 6.56 -12.62 1.23
CA VAL A 35 5.52 -11.77 1.82
C VAL A 35 6.13 -10.85 2.86
N TYR A 36 6.04 -9.55 2.64
CA TYR A 36 6.47 -8.55 3.61
C TYR A 36 5.37 -8.26 4.63
N LEU A 37 5.72 -8.30 5.91
CA LEU A 37 4.86 -7.98 7.04
C LEU A 37 5.30 -6.62 7.59
N VAL A 38 4.56 -5.57 7.31
CA VAL A 38 4.97 -4.18 7.55
C VAL A 38 4.19 -3.56 8.69
N ASP A 39 4.88 -3.34 9.81
CA ASP A 39 4.38 -2.56 10.93
C ASP A 39 4.52 -1.05 10.64
N VAL A 40 3.43 -0.31 10.81
CA VAL A 40 3.37 1.15 10.66
C VAL A 40 3.25 1.87 12.00
N ARG A 41 3.64 1.21 13.10
CA ARG A 41 3.70 1.75 14.47
C ARG A 41 2.32 2.06 15.07
N PHE A 42 1.30 1.37 14.59
CA PHE A 42 0.03 1.33 15.29
C PHE A 42 0.17 0.42 16.52
N ASP A 43 -0.52 0.75 17.61
CA ASP A 43 -0.42 -0.01 18.87
C ASP A 43 -0.67 -1.50 18.62
N ASP A 44 0.27 -2.32 19.11
CA ASP A 44 0.31 -3.79 19.00
C ASP A 44 0.26 -4.37 17.57
N GLY A 45 0.45 -3.53 16.54
CA GLY A 45 0.49 -3.97 15.14
C GLY A 45 1.63 -4.95 14.86
N ASP A 46 2.78 -4.75 15.50
CA ASP A 46 3.92 -5.66 15.41
C ASP A 46 3.65 -7.01 16.08
N LEU A 47 2.99 -7.03 17.24
CA LEU A 47 2.61 -8.27 17.93
C LEU A 47 1.74 -9.14 17.03
N LEU A 48 0.74 -8.55 16.38
CA LEU A 48 -0.10 -9.25 15.42
C LEU A 48 0.73 -9.80 14.25
N LEU A 49 1.57 -8.97 13.64
CA LEU A 49 2.38 -9.39 12.48
C LEU A 49 3.39 -10.48 12.84
N LEU A 50 3.97 -10.45 14.03
CA LEU A 50 4.88 -11.51 14.50
C LEU A 50 4.15 -12.83 14.74
N GLN A 51 2.90 -12.79 15.24
CA GLN A 51 2.07 -14.00 15.33
C GLN A 51 1.69 -14.53 13.94
N MET A 52 1.38 -13.65 12.99
CA MET A 52 1.15 -14.05 11.60
C MET A 52 2.41 -14.70 11.00
N GLN A 53 3.59 -14.13 11.26
CA GLN A 53 4.87 -14.69 10.83
C GLN A 53 5.09 -16.11 11.37
N ALA A 54 4.84 -16.31 12.67
CA ALA A 54 4.91 -17.63 13.29
C ALA A 54 3.93 -18.62 12.66
N TRP A 55 2.69 -18.18 12.41
CA TRP A 55 1.68 -19.01 11.75
C TRP A 55 2.12 -19.44 10.34
N PHE A 56 2.65 -18.52 9.52
CA PHE A 56 3.19 -18.85 8.20
C PHE A 56 4.31 -19.89 8.29
N ALA A 57 5.24 -19.73 9.25
CA ALA A 57 6.34 -20.67 9.42
C ALA A 57 5.85 -22.09 9.77
N GLU A 58 4.80 -22.22 10.58
CA GLU A 58 4.25 -23.51 10.98
C GLU A 58 3.34 -24.14 9.90
N HIS A 59 2.49 -23.35 9.25
CA HIS A 59 1.40 -23.86 8.40
C HIS A 59 1.67 -23.72 6.90
N MET A 60 2.55 -22.81 6.52
CA MET A 60 2.90 -22.53 5.13
C MET A 60 4.41 -22.32 4.97
N PRO A 61 5.25 -23.32 5.31
CA PRO A 61 6.71 -23.15 5.41
C PRO A 61 7.40 -22.78 4.09
N THR A 62 6.72 -22.95 2.96
CA THR A 62 7.21 -22.50 1.64
C THR A 62 7.03 -21.00 1.40
N VAL A 63 6.27 -20.30 2.24
CA VAL A 63 6.10 -18.83 2.18
C VAL A 63 7.27 -18.19 2.91
N HIS A 64 7.98 -17.30 2.23
CA HIS A 64 9.09 -16.55 2.81
C HIS A 64 8.58 -15.24 3.39
N THR A 65 8.45 -15.15 4.71
CA THR A 65 7.98 -13.92 5.37
C THR A 65 9.14 -13.01 5.79
N VAL A 66 9.02 -11.71 5.54
CA VAL A 66 9.99 -10.69 5.99
C VAL A 66 9.28 -9.63 6.84
N PHE A 67 9.60 -9.55 8.12
CA PHE A 67 9.08 -8.49 9.00
C PHE A 67 9.88 -7.20 8.83
N LYS A 68 9.17 -6.07 8.68
CA LYS A 68 9.77 -4.73 8.61
C LYS A 68 8.92 -3.77 9.43
N ARG A 69 9.60 -2.81 10.06
CA ARG A 69 8.98 -1.65 10.68
C ARG A 69 9.25 -0.43 9.82
N LYS A 70 8.20 0.24 9.40
CA LYS A 70 8.26 1.43 8.55
C LYS A 70 8.92 2.61 9.29
N ALA A 71 9.65 3.44 8.55
CA ALA A 71 10.07 4.75 9.00
C ALA A 71 8.85 5.69 9.11
N GLY A 72 8.80 6.53 10.15
CA GLY A 72 7.69 7.46 10.33
C GLY A 72 6.36 6.79 10.72
N VAL A 73 5.30 7.58 10.69
CA VAL A 73 3.91 7.12 10.93
C VAL A 73 3.24 6.64 9.64
N TYR A 74 2.01 6.13 9.74
CA TYR A 74 1.24 5.60 8.60
C TYR A 74 1.15 6.55 7.39
N MET A 75 0.97 7.85 7.64
CA MET A 75 0.76 8.86 6.59
C MET A 75 2.05 9.36 5.92
N GLU A 76 3.22 9.02 6.47
CA GLU A 76 4.51 9.43 5.91
C GLU A 76 4.98 8.38 4.90
N ASP A 77 5.78 8.74 3.89
CA ASP A 77 6.36 7.77 2.98
C ASP A 77 7.62 7.12 3.57
N ASP A 78 7.89 5.87 3.16
CA ASP A 78 9.15 5.17 3.39
C ASP A 78 9.63 4.60 2.05
N GLU A 79 10.08 5.50 1.19
CA GLU A 79 10.47 5.17 -0.18
C GLU A 79 11.57 4.10 -0.28
N PRO A 80 12.62 4.09 0.57
CA PRO A 80 13.59 3.00 0.59
C PRO A 80 12.96 1.63 0.87
N LEU A 81 12.04 1.55 1.85
CA LEU A 81 11.34 0.31 2.15
C LEU A 81 10.45 -0.13 0.98
N PHE A 82 9.70 0.79 0.38
CA PHE A 82 8.82 0.46 -0.74
C PHE A 82 9.59 0.04 -2.00
N GLN A 83 10.76 0.63 -2.26
CA GLN A 83 11.66 0.18 -3.33
C GLN A 83 12.18 -1.24 -3.05
N GLU A 84 12.61 -1.53 -1.81
CA GLU A 84 13.03 -2.89 -1.42
C GLU A 84 11.90 -3.91 -1.67
N ILE A 85 10.67 -3.58 -1.26
CA ILE A 85 9.51 -4.46 -1.44
C ILE A 85 9.18 -4.64 -2.92
N ALA A 86 9.26 -3.58 -3.73
CA ALA A 86 9.03 -3.68 -5.16
C ALA A 86 10.06 -4.55 -5.88
N GLU A 87 11.31 -4.55 -5.41
CA GLU A 87 12.39 -5.37 -5.98
C GLU A 87 12.37 -6.83 -5.53
N ARG A 88 11.93 -7.10 -4.29
CA ARG A 88 12.17 -8.39 -3.62
C ARG A 88 10.90 -9.09 -3.13
N GLY A 89 9.80 -8.36 -3.00
CA GLY A 89 8.53 -8.86 -2.48
C GLY A 89 7.58 -9.27 -3.60
N ASP A 90 6.80 -10.32 -3.33
CA ASP A 90 5.64 -10.67 -4.16
C ASP A 90 4.35 -10.07 -3.59
N ALA A 91 4.28 -9.88 -2.26
CA ALA A 91 3.14 -9.30 -1.57
C ALA A 91 3.54 -8.56 -0.29
N MET A 92 2.64 -7.71 0.20
CA MET A 92 2.78 -6.99 1.46
C MET A 92 1.48 -7.07 2.27
N ILE A 93 1.61 -7.29 3.57
CA ILE A 93 0.56 -7.13 4.57
C ILE A 93 0.98 -5.98 5.48
N MET A 94 0.13 -4.96 5.62
CA MET A 94 0.43 -3.76 6.40
C MET A 94 -0.56 -3.62 7.57
N ALA A 95 -0.06 -3.46 8.78
CA ALA A 95 -0.88 -3.37 10.00
C ALA A 95 -1.33 -1.91 10.26
N VAL A 96 -2.36 -1.45 9.55
CA VAL A 96 -2.76 -0.02 9.49
C VAL A 96 -3.63 0.48 10.64
N GLY A 97 -4.01 -0.36 11.61
CA GLY A 97 -4.97 0.01 12.65
C GLY A 97 -6.43 0.04 12.18
N HIS A 98 -7.33 0.52 13.03
CA HIS A 98 -8.78 0.63 12.77
C HIS A 98 -9.26 2.09 12.81
#